data_AF-A0A534TH46-F1
#
_entry.id   AF-A0A534TH46-F1
#
_cell.length_a   1.000
_cell.length_b   1.000
_cell.length_c   1.000
_cell.angle_alpha   90.00
_cell.angle_beta   90.00
_cell.angle_gamma   90.00
#
_symmetry.space_group_name_H-M   'P 1'
#
loop_
_entity.id
_entity.type
_entity.pdbx_description
1 polymer ?
#
loop_
_entity_poly.entity_id
_entity_poly.type
_entity_poly.pdbx_seq_one_letter_code
_entity_poly.pdbx_strand_id
1 'polypeptide(L)'
;MTPLLRWGDALLKLELFRPRGSIADRVPTPSRVVELTGNQALSLARHGATFALRGAVTYEMHAALRMWGVAVVKRADPWTPDPSLFARTLGAELLEQLSEAPPLVVCPAADGAALLGALQALRQRWPRVRGVALIAADIELPDLPRSSDLPREIDRIRVGRADAARARARVGRELGLLASHAGAAAAAFAHGQGGVAIVSGPGEREFSLEPAA
;
A
#
# COMPACT_ATOMS: atom_id res chain seq x y z
N MET A 1 -2.43 3.82 16.10
CA MET A 1 -1.25 2.98 15.86
C MET A 1 -1.67 1.69 15.19
N THR A 2 -0.91 1.19 14.22
CA THR A 2 -1.11 -0.14 13.59
C THR A 2 -0.04 -1.15 14.05
N PRO A 3 -0.33 -2.47 14.02
CA PRO A 3 0.63 -3.49 14.44
C PRO A 3 1.92 -3.53 13.60
N LEU A 4 3.02 -3.93 14.24
CA LEU A 4 4.27 -4.32 13.59
C LEU A 4 4.52 -5.80 13.91
N LEU A 5 4.38 -6.66 12.90
CA LEU A 5 4.47 -8.12 13.05
C LEU A 5 5.82 -8.64 12.55
N ARG A 6 6.47 -9.52 13.30
CA ARG A 6 7.68 -10.21 12.83
C ARG A 6 7.33 -11.44 11.99
N TRP A 7 8.01 -11.60 10.85
CA TRP A 7 7.93 -12.80 10.00
C TRP A 7 9.32 -13.14 9.45
N GLY A 8 10.03 -14.06 10.10
CA GLY A 8 11.44 -14.30 9.84
C GLY A 8 12.25 -13.03 10.09
N ASP A 9 13.06 -12.63 9.10
CA ASP A 9 13.89 -11.42 9.13
C ASP A 9 13.13 -10.15 8.72
N ALA A 10 11.84 -10.27 8.37
CA ALA A 10 10.99 -9.13 8.06
C ALA A 10 10.16 -8.65 9.25
N LEU A 11 9.87 -7.36 9.22
CA LEU A 11 8.87 -6.70 10.04
C LEU A 11 7.76 -6.17 9.11
N LEU A 12 6.52 -6.51 9.40
CA LEU A 12 5.35 -6.16 8.60
C LEU A 12 4.55 -5.09 9.32
N LYS A 13 4.50 -3.89 8.76
CA LYS A 13 3.67 -2.79 9.25
C LYS A 13 2.26 -2.94 8.65
N LEU A 14 1.32 -3.39 9.48
CA LEU A 14 0.00 -3.87 9.04
C LEU A 14 -1.03 -2.73 8.94
N GLU A 15 -0.90 -1.92 7.88
CA GLU A 15 -1.82 -0.82 7.57
C GLU A 15 -3.19 -1.28 7.08
N LEU A 16 -3.30 -2.55 6.67
CA LEU A 16 -4.59 -3.20 6.39
C LEU A 16 -5.55 -3.21 7.60
N PHE A 17 -5.06 -3.00 8.83
CA PHE A 17 -5.87 -2.88 10.05
C PHE A 17 -6.24 -1.45 10.43
N ARG A 18 -5.99 -0.47 9.56
CA ARG A 18 -6.58 0.87 9.73
C ARG A 18 -8.12 0.76 9.67
N PRO A 19 -8.87 1.71 10.26
CA PRO A 19 -10.33 1.58 10.41
C PRO A 19 -11.13 1.33 9.12
N ARG A 20 -10.62 1.77 7.96
CA ARG A 20 -11.19 1.50 6.64
C ARG A 20 -10.27 0.63 5.79
N GLY A 21 -9.39 -0.13 6.43
CA GLY A 21 -8.51 -1.11 5.82
C GLY A 21 -7.61 -0.52 4.74
N SER A 22 -7.00 0.63 4.98
CA SER A 22 -6.00 1.15 4.04
C SER A 22 -5.07 2.13 4.71
N ILE A 23 -3.82 2.14 4.27
CA ILE A 23 -2.85 3.20 4.59
C ILE A 23 -3.35 4.60 4.22
N ALA A 24 -4.24 4.71 3.22
CA ALA A 24 -4.89 5.95 2.82
C ALA A 24 -5.75 6.58 3.95
N ASP A 25 -6.09 5.82 4.99
CA ASP A 25 -6.76 6.34 6.19
C ASP A 25 -5.91 7.31 7.02
N ARG A 26 -4.62 7.47 6.69
CA ARG A 26 -3.73 8.42 7.36
C ARG A 26 -3.84 9.83 6.81
N VAL A 27 -4.48 10.02 5.66
CA VAL A 27 -4.50 11.29 4.94
C VAL A 27 -5.92 11.88 4.88
N PRO A 28 -6.06 13.22 4.86
CA PRO A 28 -7.37 13.84 4.76
C PRO A 28 -7.99 13.58 3.39
N THR A 29 -9.33 13.65 3.34
CA THR A 29 -10.06 13.61 2.07
C THR A 29 -9.73 14.85 1.24
N PRO A 30 -9.44 14.72 -0.07
CA PRO A 30 -9.19 15.85 -0.94
C PRO A 30 -10.43 16.75 -1.05
N SER A 31 -10.23 18.07 -1.11
CA SER A 31 -11.30 19.07 -1.18
C SER A 31 -11.92 19.23 -2.58
N ARG A 32 -11.34 18.58 -3.59
CA ARG A 32 -11.76 18.64 -5.00
C ARG A 32 -11.96 17.23 -5.55
N VAL A 33 -12.66 17.12 -6.67
CA VAL A 33 -12.73 15.86 -7.42
C VAL A 33 -11.35 15.53 -7.95
N VAL A 34 -10.87 14.33 -7.62
CA VAL A 34 -9.54 13.84 -7.99
C VAL A 34 -9.60 12.38 -8.43
N GLU A 35 -8.52 11.94 -9.04
CA GLU A 35 -8.31 10.56 -9.45
C GLU A 35 -7.54 9.78 -8.35
N LEU A 36 -8.12 8.65 -7.92
CA LEU A 36 -7.68 7.83 -6.79
C LEU A 36 -7.46 6.38 -7.21
N THR A 37 -6.54 5.66 -6.55
CA THR A 37 -6.53 4.19 -6.66
C THR A 37 -7.78 3.60 -5.98
N GLY A 38 -8.11 2.33 -6.25
CA GLY A 38 -9.26 1.68 -5.65
C GLY A 38 -9.23 1.71 -4.11
N ASN A 39 -8.07 1.43 -3.49
CA ASN A 39 -7.92 1.47 -2.04
C ASN A 39 -7.98 2.89 -1.46
N GLN A 40 -7.46 3.89 -2.18
CA GLN A 40 -7.65 5.31 -1.82
C GLN A 40 -9.13 5.70 -1.88
N ALA A 41 -9.83 5.35 -2.96
CA ALA A 41 -11.24 5.65 -3.15
C ALA A 41 -12.10 5.04 -2.04
N LEU A 42 -11.87 3.78 -1.65
CA LEU A 42 -12.62 3.14 -0.57
C LEU A 42 -12.37 3.80 0.79
N SER A 43 -11.12 4.13 1.11
CA SER A 43 -10.78 4.83 2.35
C SER A 43 -11.43 6.22 2.43
N LEU A 44 -11.48 6.92 1.31
CA LEU A 44 -11.95 8.30 1.25
C LEU A 44 -13.44 8.42 0.91
N ALA A 45 -14.11 7.32 0.59
CA ALA A 45 -15.53 7.25 0.28
C ALA A 45 -16.38 7.80 1.42
N ARG A 46 -17.25 8.74 1.07
CA ARG A 46 -18.34 9.27 1.91
C ARG A 46 -19.59 9.32 1.05
N HIS A 47 -20.75 9.36 1.71
CA HIS A 47 -22.00 9.56 1.00
C HIS A 47 -21.96 10.86 0.17
N GLY A 48 -22.26 10.78 -1.12
CA GLY A 48 -22.22 11.92 -2.05
C GLY A 48 -20.83 12.31 -2.55
N ALA A 49 -19.78 11.55 -2.24
CA ALA A 49 -18.44 11.83 -2.76
C ALA A 49 -18.35 11.55 -4.27
N THR A 50 -17.49 12.30 -4.96
CA THR A 50 -17.23 12.14 -6.40
C THR A 50 -15.74 11.99 -6.66
N PHE A 51 -15.33 10.94 -7.37
CA PHE A 51 -13.93 10.65 -7.70
C PHE A 51 -13.78 10.11 -9.13
N ALA A 52 -12.59 10.23 -9.72
CA ALA A 52 -12.16 9.35 -10.80
C ALA A 52 -11.34 8.19 -10.23
N LEU A 53 -11.25 7.08 -10.96
CA LEU A 53 -10.48 5.90 -10.57
C LEU A 53 -9.31 5.68 -11.52
N ARG A 54 -8.14 5.34 -10.98
CA ARG A 54 -6.94 4.97 -11.74
C ARG A 54 -6.38 3.60 -11.36
N GLY A 55 -5.60 3.04 -12.29
CA GLY A 55 -4.94 1.76 -12.15
C GLY A 55 -5.93 0.59 -12.16
N ALA A 56 -5.48 -0.57 -11.70
CA ALA A 56 -6.34 -1.73 -11.55
C ALA A 56 -7.30 -1.54 -10.37
N VAL A 57 -8.61 -1.55 -10.66
CA VAL A 57 -9.69 -1.53 -9.67
C VAL A 57 -10.54 -2.78 -9.87
N THR A 58 -10.79 -3.50 -8.79
CA THR A 58 -11.48 -4.80 -8.82
C THR A 58 -13.00 -4.65 -8.82
N TYR A 59 -13.68 -5.76 -9.07
CA TYR A 59 -15.13 -5.82 -8.98
C TYR A 59 -15.63 -5.43 -7.58
N GLU A 60 -14.99 -5.96 -6.52
CA GLU A 60 -15.36 -5.73 -5.13
C GLU A 60 -15.27 -4.24 -4.77
N MET A 61 -14.20 -3.57 -5.23
CA MET A 61 -14.02 -2.14 -5.02
C MET A 61 -15.11 -1.33 -5.73
N HIS A 62 -15.42 -1.65 -7.00
CA HIS A 62 -16.51 -1.00 -7.73
C HIS A 62 -17.87 -1.20 -7.06
N ALA A 63 -18.17 -2.43 -6.62
CA ALA A 63 -19.41 -2.76 -5.94
C ALA A 63 -19.55 -1.98 -4.63
N ALA A 64 -18.49 -1.93 -3.81
CA ALA A 64 -18.48 -1.20 -2.55
C ALA A 64 -18.70 0.32 -2.76
N LEU A 65 -17.97 0.93 -3.70
CA LEU A 65 -18.14 2.36 -4.02
C LEU A 65 -19.58 2.68 -4.48
N ARG A 66 -20.17 1.81 -5.31
CA ARG A 66 -21.55 1.95 -5.76
C ARG A 66 -22.54 1.85 -4.60
N MET A 67 -22.38 0.87 -3.70
CA MET A 67 -23.24 0.71 -2.52
C MET A 67 -23.16 1.91 -1.58
N TRP A 68 -22.00 2.56 -1.47
CA TRP A 68 -21.81 3.76 -0.65
C TRP A 68 -22.30 5.06 -1.30
N GLY A 69 -22.84 4.98 -2.54
CA GLY A 69 -23.36 6.14 -3.26
C GLY A 69 -22.27 7.10 -3.74
N VAL A 70 -21.06 6.58 -4.03
CA VAL A 70 -19.98 7.35 -4.62
C VAL A 70 -20.22 7.50 -6.12
N ALA A 71 -20.15 8.73 -6.63
CA ALA A 71 -20.17 9.00 -8.07
C ALA A 71 -18.76 8.82 -8.66
N VAL A 72 -18.63 7.96 -9.67
CA VAL A 72 -17.36 7.75 -10.38
C VAL A 72 -17.41 8.50 -11.71
N VAL A 73 -16.59 9.55 -11.83
CA VAL A 73 -16.44 10.32 -13.08
C VAL A 73 -15.30 9.76 -13.93
N LYS A 74 -15.31 10.09 -15.23
CA LYS A 74 -14.37 9.50 -16.20
C LYS A 74 -12.92 9.91 -15.99
N ARG A 75 -12.66 11.16 -15.60
CA ARG A 75 -11.32 11.72 -15.42
C ARG A 75 -11.32 12.83 -14.38
N ALA A 76 -10.19 12.94 -13.69
CA ALA A 76 -9.81 14.06 -12.84
C ALA A 76 -8.27 14.06 -12.74
N ASP A 77 -7.69 15.04 -12.03
CA ASP A 77 -6.25 15.05 -11.81
C ASP A 77 -5.83 13.94 -10.83
N PRO A 78 -4.72 13.22 -11.10
CA PRO A 78 -4.11 12.31 -10.14
C PRO A 78 -3.86 13.00 -8.81
N TRP A 79 -4.33 12.39 -7.72
CA TRP A 79 -4.03 12.87 -6.38
C TRP A 79 -2.91 12.05 -5.74
N THR A 80 -1.94 12.77 -5.18
CA THR A 80 -0.85 12.21 -4.39
C THR A 80 -0.87 12.93 -3.04
N PRO A 81 -1.02 12.21 -1.92
CA PRO A 81 -1.00 12.84 -0.61
C PRO A 81 0.39 13.40 -0.28
N ASP A 82 0.44 14.43 0.58
CA ASP A 82 1.70 14.97 1.10
C ASP A 82 2.45 13.93 1.98
N PRO A 83 3.69 13.54 1.62
CA PRO A 83 4.51 12.63 2.42
C PRO A 83 4.70 13.06 3.88
N SER A 84 4.66 14.36 4.17
CA SER A 84 4.84 14.89 5.54
C SER A 84 3.78 14.37 6.52
N LEU A 85 2.57 14.08 6.03
CA LEU A 85 1.48 13.50 6.83
C LEU A 85 1.83 12.08 7.28
N PHE A 86 2.45 11.30 6.41
CA PHE A 86 2.91 9.96 6.73
C PHE A 86 4.13 9.99 7.65
N ALA A 87 5.05 10.95 7.49
CA ALA A 87 6.18 11.10 8.40
C ALA A 87 5.73 11.34 9.85
N ARG A 88 4.74 12.22 10.06
CA ARG A 88 4.17 12.50 11.38
C ARG A 88 3.34 11.37 11.99
N THR A 89 2.90 10.40 11.18
CA THR A 89 2.02 9.32 11.63
C THR A 89 2.69 7.96 11.48
N LEU A 90 2.73 7.40 10.28
CA LEU A 90 3.40 6.13 9.97
C LEU A 90 4.87 6.14 10.41
N GLY A 91 5.61 7.19 10.05
CA GLY A 91 7.02 7.33 10.40
C GLY A 91 7.25 7.43 11.90
N ALA A 92 6.43 8.20 12.61
CA ALA A 92 6.47 8.29 14.07
C ALA A 92 6.21 6.93 14.74
N GLU A 93 5.19 6.19 14.28
CA GLU A 93 4.90 4.86 14.80
C GLU A 93 6.07 3.88 14.53
N LEU A 94 6.70 3.94 13.36
CA LEU A 94 7.86 3.10 13.06
C LEU A 94 9.08 3.43 13.94
N LEU A 95 9.35 4.72 14.20
CA LEU A 95 10.42 5.15 15.10
C LEU A 95 10.22 4.67 16.54
N GLU A 96 8.96 4.60 16.99
CA GLU A 96 8.59 4.08 18.31
C GLU A 96 8.71 2.56 18.38
N GLN A 97 8.31 1.85 17.32
CA GLN A 97 8.25 0.38 17.30
C GLN A 97 9.59 -0.29 16.98
N LEU A 98 10.50 0.40 16.30
CA LEU A 98 11.79 -0.15 15.88
C LEU A 98 12.87 0.13 16.93
N SER A 99 13.55 -0.92 17.38
CA SER A 99 14.71 -0.82 18.27
C SER A 99 16.01 -0.55 17.52
N GLU A 100 16.10 -0.95 16.25
CA GLU A 100 17.29 -0.86 15.41
C GLU A 100 16.96 -0.41 13.99
N ALA A 101 17.99 0.01 13.25
CA ALA A 101 17.84 0.49 11.89
C ALA A 101 17.42 -0.64 10.94
N PRO A 102 16.26 -0.56 10.26
CA PRO A 102 15.95 -1.52 9.22
C PRO A 102 16.84 -1.23 7.99
N PRO A 103 17.37 -2.25 7.30
CA PRO A 103 18.19 -2.03 6.10
C PRO A 103 17.40 -1.36 4.97
N LEU A 104 16.08 -1.60 4.93
CA LEU A 104 15.17 -1.06 3.93
C LEU A 104 13.73 -0.96 4.44
N VAL A 105 12.94 -0.13 3.75
CA VAL A 105 11.47 -0.08 3.81
C VAL A 105 10.92 -0.36 2.42
N VAL A 106 10.00 -1.32 2.30
CA VAL A 106 9.38 -1.75 1.04
C VAL A 106 7.88 -1.45 1.07
N CYS A 107 7.33 -0.95 -0.03
CA CYS A 107 5.89 -0.82 -0.22
C CYS A 107 5.46 -1.05 -1.68
N PRO A 108 4.16 -1.23 -1.95
CA PRO A 108 3.58 -1.04 -3.28
C PRO A 108 3.82 0.37 -3.81
N ALA A 109 4.13 0.52 -5.10
CA ALA A 109 4.51 1.84 -5.63
C ALA A 109 3.38 2.89 -5.60
N ALA A 110 2.11 2.49 -5.58
CA ALA A 110 1.00 3.43 -5.39
C ALA A 110 1.00 4.09 -3.99
N ASP A 111 1.63 3.43 -3.01
CA ASP A 111 1.79 3.94 -1.64
C ASP A 111 3.08 4.76 -1.46
N GLY A 112 3.67 5.22 -2.56
CA GLY A 112 4.96 5.90 -2.54
C GLY A 112 5.02 7.14 -1.64
N ALA A 113 3.93 7.89 -1.47
CA ALA A 113 3.88 8.99 -0.50
C ALA A 113 4.09 8.50 0.95
N ALA A 114 3.57 7.31 1.29
CA ALA A 114 3.77 6.71 2.59
C ALA A 114 5.21 6.22 2.78
N LEU A 115 5.82 5.63 1.74
CA LEU A 115 7.24 5.28 1.75
C LEU A 115 8.12 6.50 1.99
N LEU A 116 7.90 7.58 1.23
CA LEU A 116 8.66 8.82 1.36
C LEU A 116 8.52 9.41 2.78
N GLY A 117 7.31 9.42 3.34
CA GLY A 117 7.09 9.88 4.72
C GLY A 117 7.77 8.99 5.76
N ALA A 118 7.68 7.67 5.61
CA ALA A 118 8.37 6.73 6.49
C ALA A 118 9.90 6.94 6.45
N LEU A 119 10.48 7.06 5.25
CA LEU A 119 11.91 7.33 5.07
C LEU A 119 12.32 8.68 5.63
N GLN A 120 11.49 9.73 5.43
CA GLN A 120 11.75 11.05 5.98
C GLN A 120 11.89 11.00 7.50
N ALA A 121 11.03 10.27 8.20
CA ALA A 121 11.10 10.11 9.66
C ALA A 121 12.28 9.23 10.07
N LEU A 122 12.39 8.02 9.49
CA LEU A 122 13.41 7.05 9.88
C LEU A 122 14.83 7.56 9.65
N ARG A 123 15.07 8.28 8.54
CA ARG A 123 16.41 8.81 8.20
C ARG A 123 16.89 9.92 9.12
N GLN A 124 16.02 10.52 9.94
CA GLN A 124 16.46 11.42 11.01
C GLN A 124 17.27 10.68 12.07
N ARG A 125 16.91 9.42 12.37
CA ARG A 125 17.62 8.57 13.33
C ARG A 125 18.64 7.64 12.66
N TRP A 126 18.31 7.13 11.48
CA TRP A 126 19.09 6.14 10.75
C TRP A 126 19.24 6.56 9.27
N PRO A 127 20.22 7.42 8.94
CA PRO A 127 20.33 8.03 7.60
C PRO A 127 20.49 7.05 6.44
N ARG A 128 20.94 5.82 6.71
CA ARG A 128 21.23 4.79 5.68
C ARG A 128 20.04 3.91 5.30
N VAL A 129 18.86 4.09 5.92
CA VAL A 129 17.66 3.29 5.60
C VAL A 129 17.29 3.50 4.12
N ARG A 130 17.20 2.41 3.35
CA ARG A 130 16.86 2.46 1.92
C ARG A 130 15.35 2.35 1.68
N GLY A 131 14.89 2.85 0.54
CA GLY A 131 13.50 2.76 0.10
C GLY A 131 13.36 1.88 -1.13
N VAL A 132 12.37 1.00 -1.13
CA VAL A 132 12.04 0.13 -2.25
C VAL A 132 10.55 0.23 -2.57
N ALA A 133 10.22 0.48 -3.83
CA ALA A 133 8.87 0.47 -4.35
C ALA A 133 8.67 -0.71 -5.31
N LEU A 134 7.60 -1.48 -5.10
CA LEU A 134 7.24 -2.57 -6.00
C LEU A 134 6.34 -2.08 -7.12
N ILE A 135 6.67 -2.46 -8.36
CA ILE A 135 5.89 -2.16 -9.57
C ILE A 135 5.53 -3.45 -10.30
N ALA A 136 4.50 -3.42 -11.13
CA ALA A 136 4.07 -4.59 -11.90
C ALA A 136 5.09 -4.94 -13.01
N ALA A 137 5.44 -6.22 -13.11
CA ALA A 137 6.27 -6.74 -14.19
C ALA A 137 5.46 -7.01 -15.47
N ASP A 138 4.24 -7.52 -15.32
CA ASP A 138 3.41 -8.06 -16.39
C ASP A 138 2.04 -7.38 -16.48
N ILE A 139 1.22 -7.46 -15.42
CA ILE A 139 -0.15 -6.95 -15.34
C ILE A 139 -0.25 -6.07 -14.09
N GLU A 140 -0.92 -4.93 -14.23
CA GLU A 140 -1.21 -4.08 -13.07
C GLU A 140 -2.16 -4.79 -12.11
N LEU A 141 -1.84 -4.70 -10.83
CA LEU A 141 -2.71 -5.12 -9.73
C LEU A 141 -3.06 -3.89 -8.91
N PRO A 142 -4.10 -3.95 -8.05
CA PRO A 142 -4.40 -2.85 -7.15
C PRO A 142 -3.14 -2.43 -6.38
N ASP A 143 -2.87 -1.13 -6.37
CA ASP A 143 -1.68 -0.48 -5.79
C ASP A 143 -0.30 -0.89 -6.38
N LEU A 144 -0.28 -1.74 -7.41
CA LEU A 144 0.92 -2.19 -8.12
C LEU A 144 0.90 -1.74 -9.59
N PRO A 145 1.18 -0.44 -9.87
CA PRO A 145 1.20 0.09 -11.23
C PRO A 145 2.43 -0.37 -12.02
N ARG A 146 2.42 -0.23 -13.36
CA ARG A 146 3.60 -0.51 -14.21
C ARG A 146 4.75 0.47 -14.01
N SER A 147 4.45 1.68 -13.56
CA SER A 147 5.43 2.74 -13.34
C SER A 147 5.00 3.62 -12.17
N SER A 148 5.96 4.35 -11.61
CA SER A 148 5.72 5.33 -10.57
C SER A 148 6.67 6.51 -10.68
N ASP A 149 6.11 7.71 -10.45
CA ASP A 149 6.87 8.95 -10.36
C ASP A 149 7.39 9.13 -8.93
N LEU A 150 8.43 8.37 -8.61
CA LEU A 150 9.15 8.45 -7.34
C LEU A 150 10.55 9.04 -7.57
N PRO A 151 11.18 9.60 -6.53
CA PRO A 151 12.58 10.02 -6.60
C PRO A 151 13.52 8.90 -7.08
N ARG A 152 14.66 9.29 -7.66
CA ARG A 152 15.61 8.34 -8.28
C ARG A 152 16.30 7.42 -7.27
N GLU A 153 16.41 7.88 -6.02
CA GLU A 153 16.99 7.15 -4.90
C GLU A 153 16.09 6.04 -4.34
N ILE A 154 14.85 5.92 -4.85
CA ILE A 154 13.96 4.82 -4.51
C ILE A 154 14.14 3.69 -5.53
N ASP A 155 14.61 2.55 -5.04
CA ASP A 155 14.78 1.34 -5.83
C ASP A 155 13.39 0.86 -6.30
N ARG A 156 13.30 0.47 -7.58
CA ARG A 156 12.05 -0.04 -8.16
C ARG A 156 12.24 -1.50 -8.55
N ILE A 157 11.46 -2.37 -7.92
CA ILE A 157 11.52 -3.81 -8.18
C ILE A 157 10.25 -4.25 -8.89
N ARG A 158 10.42 -4.97 -9.99
CA ARG A 158 9.32 -5.55 -10.76
C ARG A 158 8.85 -6.85 -10.12
N VAL A 159 7.54 -7.00 -9.97
CA VAL A 159 6.90 -8.20 -9.44
C VAL A 159 5.81 -8.65 -10.41
N GLY A 160 5.83 -9.92 -10.80
CA GLY A 160 4.80 -10.50 -11.65
C GLY A 160 3.53 -10.84 -10.87
N ARG A 161 2.38 -10.90 -11.56
CA ARG A 161 1.10 -11.29 -10.95
C ARG A 161 1.20 -12.64 -10.24
N ALA A 162 1.85 -13.63 -10.86
CA ALA A 162 2.01 -14.96 -10.27
C ALA A 162 2.85 -14.94 -8.98
N ASP A 163 3.88 -14.09 -8.91
CA ASP A 163 4.68 -13.90 -7.70
C ASP A 163 3.85 -13.27 -6.58
N ALA A 164 3.07 -12.24 -6.90
CA ALA A 164 2.20 -11.57 -5.93
C ALA A 164 1.11 -12.52 -5.40
N ALA A 165 0.52 -13.36 -6.26
CA ALA A 165 -0.47 -14.37 -5.86
C ALA A 165 0.15 -15.45 -4.96
N ARG A 166 1.34 -15.95 -5.30
CA ARG A 166 2.10 -16.88 -4.43
C ARG A 166 2.43 -16.26 -3.08
N ALA A 167 2.87 -15.01 -3.07
CA ALA A 167 3.15 -14.27 -1.85
C ALA A 167 1.90 -14.14 -0.98
N ARG A 168 0.75 -13.80 -1.57
CA ARG A 168 -0.54 -13.71 -0.88
C ARG A 168 -0.95 -15.04 -0.27
N ALA A 169 -0.91 -16.13 -1.04
CA ALA A 169 -1.20 -17.47 -0.54
C ALA A 169 -0.28 -17.89 0.61
N ARG A 170 1.01 -17.56 0.51
CA ARG A 170 2.01 -17.84 1.55
C ARG A 170 1.75 -17.05 2.83
N VAL A 171 1.53 -15.74 2.73
CA VAL A 171 1.19 -14.87 3.86
C VAL A 171 -0.09 -15.34 4.55
N GLY A 172 -1.12 -15.70 3.78
CA GLY A 172 -2.35 -16.27 4.33
C GLY A 172 -2.11 -17.57 5.09
N ARG A 173 -1.31 -18.49 4.53
CA ARG A 173 -1.03 -19.80 5.13
C ARG A 173 -0.14 -19.71 6.38
N GLU A 174 0.92 -18.91 6.34
CA GLU A 174 1.92 -18.85 7.40
C GLU A 174 1.53 -17.90 8.54
N LEU A 175 0.79 -16.83 8.24
CA LEU A 175 0.49 -15.77 9.20
C LEU A 175 -1.00 -15.62 9.50
N GLY A 176 -1.89 -16.32 8.77
CA GLY A 176 -3.34 -16.11 8.88
C GLY A 176 -3.77 -14.71 8.42
N LEU A 177 -2.95 -14.01 7.64
CA LEU A 177 -3.22 -12.65 7.18
C LEU A 177 -3.78 -12.65 5.76
N LEU A 178 -4.95 -12.05 5.58
CA LEU A 178 -5.53 -11.82 4.27
C LEU A 178 -5.09 -10.46 3.73
N ALA A 179 -3.87 -10.39 3.19
CA ALA A 179 -3.32 -9.18 2.57
C ALA A 179 -3.72 -9.04 1.09
N SER A 180 -3.67 -7.81 0.55
CA SER A 180 -3.70 -7.57 -0.89
C SER A 180 -2.51 -8.23 -1.59
N HIS A 181 -2.60 -8.44 -2.91
CA HIS A 181 -1.49 -8.94 -3.72
C HIS A 181 -0.24 -8.07 -3.58
N ALA A 182 -0.41 -6.74 -3.65
CA ALA A 182 0.70 -5.80 -3.56
C ALA A 182 1.32 -5.78 -2.16
N GLY A 183 0.49 -5.77 -1.10
CA GLY A 183 0.96 -5.82 0.28
C GLY A 183 1.66 -7.14 0.61
N ALA A 184 1.14 -8.26 0.12
CA ALA A 184 1.76 -9.57 0.29
C ALA A 184 3.09 -9.68 -0.48
N ALA A 185 3.18 -9.13 -1.69
CA ALA A 185 4.43 -9.04 -2.43
C ALA A 185 5.49 -8.23 -1.67
N ALA A 186 5.11 -7.11 -1.07
CA ALA A 186 6.00 -6.31 -0.22
C ALA A 186 6.49 -7.12 1.00
N ALA A 187 5.57 -7.84 1.67
CA ALA A 187 5.92 -8.72 2.79
C ALA A 187 6.90 -9.83 2.38
N ALA A 188 6.63 -10.53 1.27
CA ALA A 188 7.50 -11.60 0.79
C ALA A 188 8.89 -11.08 0.34
N PHE A 189 8.94 -9.90 -0.29
CA PHE A 189 10.20 -9.27 -0.66
C PHE A 189 11.03 -8.92 0.58
N ALA A 190 10.43 -8.26 1.57
CA ALA A 190 11.11 -7.95 2.83
C ALA A 190 11.54 -9.23 3.57
N HIS A 191 10.75 -10.30 3.51
CA HIS A 191 11.11 -11.58 4.13
C HIS A 191 12.38 -12.19 3.50
N GLY A 192 12.59 -12.01 2.20
CA GLY A 192 13.79 -12.50 1.51
C GLY A 192 15.03 -11.59 1.64
N GLN A 193 14.85 -10.31 1.99
CA GLN A 193 15.93 -9.31 2.02
C GLN A 193 16.22 -8.75 3.43
N GLY A 194 15.36 -9.03 4.40
CA GLY A 194 15.29 -8.33 5.68
C GLY A 194 14.69 -6.92 5.57
N GLY A 195 14.21 -6.40 6.69
CA GLY A 195 13.72 -5.01 6.82
C GLY A 195 12.21 -4.89 7.01
N VAL A 196 11.64 -3.75 6.64
CA VAL A 196 10.23 -3.41 6.92
C VAL A 196 9.39 -3.44 5.65
N ALA A 197 8.29 -4.18 5.63
CA ALA A 197 7.27 -4.09 4.60
C ALA A 197 6.04 -3.33 5.08
N ILE A 198 5.52 -2.43 4.25
CA ILE A 198 4.22 -1.79 4.44
C ILE A 198 3.17 -2.67 3.77
N VAL A 199 2.33 -3.31 4.58
CA VAL A 199 1.20 -4.13 4.10
C VAL A 199 -0.03 -3.24 4.06
N SER A 200 -0.26 -2.59 2.92
CA SER A 200 -1.09 -1.39 2.80
C SER A 200 -2.59 -1.62 2.76
N GLY A 201 -3.05 -2.80 2.31
CA GLY A 201 -4.47 -3.07 2.11
C GLY A 201 -4.87 -4.54 2.33
N PRO A 202 -6.16 -4.78 2.61
CA PRO A 202 -6.76 -6.09 2.85
C PRO A 202 -6.98 -6.85 1.53
N GLY A 203 -6.91 -8.18 1.61
CA GLY A 203 -7.10 -9.07 0.47
C GLY A 203 -8.57 -9.27 0.06
N GLU A 204 -9.51 -8.91 0.92
CA GLU A 204 -10.96 -9.06 0.73
C GLU A 204 -11.49 -8.28 -0.49
N ARG A 205 -10.70 -7.30 -0.95
CA ARG A 205 -11.02 -6.45 -2.10
C ARG A 205 -10.56 -7.04 -3.43
N GLU A 206 -9.98 -8.23 -3.42
CA GLU A 206 -9.25 -8.77 -4.56
C GLU A 206 -9.61 -10.23 -4.85
N PHE A 207 -10.76 -10.71 -4.35
CA PHE A 207 -11.21 -12.09 -4.60
C PHE A 207 -11.41 -12.36 -6.08
N SER A 208 -11.92 -11.40 -6.85
CA SER A 208 -12.10 -11.54 -8.31
C SER A 208 -10.80 -11.70 -9.09
N LEU A 209 -9.64 -11.51 -8.45
CA LEU A 209 -8.32 -11.69 -9.08
C LEU A 209 -7.79 -13.12 -8.92
N GLU A 210 -8.38 -13.90 -8.03
CA GLU A 210 -8.04 -15.31 -7.86
C GLU A 210 -8.66 -16.14 -9.01
N PRO A 211 -7.91 -17.08 -9.59
CA PRO A 211 -8.47 -18.00 -10.57
C PRO A 211 -9.57 -18.86 -9.92
N ALA A 212 -10.56 -19.26 -10.71
CA ALA A 212 -11.48 -20.32 -10.28
C ALA A 212 -10.67 -21.59 -9.98
N ALA A 213 -10.88 -22.15 -8.79
CA ALA A 213 -10.24 -23.38 -8.32
C ALA A 213 -10.71 -24.61 -9.10
#